data_AF-A0A523GRK9-F1
#
_entry.id   AF-A0A523GRK9-F1
#
_cell.length_a   1.000
_cell.length_b   1.000
_cell.length_c   1.000
_cell.angle_alpha   90.00
_cell.angle_beta   90.00
_cell.angle_gamma   90.00
#
_symmetry.space_group_name_H-M   'P 1'
#
loop_
_entity.id
_entity.type
_entity.pdbx_description
1 polymer ?
#
loop_
_entity_poly.entity_id
_entity_poly.type
_entity_poly.pdbx_seq_one_letter_code
_entity_poly.pdbx_strand_id
1 'polypeptide(L)' 'MQNGSEAINLCANNYLGLSGDPDVIEAARDALTEHGFGMSSVRFICGTQDVHTELESRLSEFLGTEDTIL' A
#
# COMPACT_ATOMS: atom_id res chain seq x y z
N MET A 1 17.98 -18.82 -9.26
CA MET A 1 18.95 -18.03 -10.05
C MET A 1 19.78 -17.22 -9.07
N GLN A 2 20.95 -17.73 -8.63
CA GLN A 2 21.82 -17.05 -7.65
C GLN A 2 23.28 -17.28 -8.03
N ASN A 3 23.79 -16.49 -8.96
CA ASN A 3 25.23 -16.36 -9.22
C ASN A 3 25.64 -14.88 -9.31
N GLY A 4 24.89 -13.98 -8.66
CA GLY A 4 25.24 -12.57 -8.57
C GLY A 4 25.87 -12.28 -7.21
N SER A 5 27.02 -11.60 -7.20
CA SER A 5 27.59 -11.02 -5.98
C SER A 5 26.62 -10.01 -5.37
N GLU A 6 26.62 -9.88 -4.05
CA GLU A 6 25.86 -8.86 -3.34
C GLU A 6 26.22 -7.47 -3.88
N ALA A 7 25.19 -6.66 -4.15
CA ALA A 7 25.34 -5.34 -4.74
C ALA A 7 24.41 -4.35 -4.04
N ILE A 8 24.86 -3.10 -3.94
CA ILE A 8 24.07 -2.00 -3.38
C ILE A 8 23.18 -1.44 -4.49
N ASN A 9 21.87 -1.37 -4.24
CA ASN A 9 20.93 -0.76 -5.16
C ASN A 9 20.87 0.76 -4.95
N LEU A 10 21.43 1.53 -5.88
CA LEU A 10 21.49 3.00 -5.86
C LEU A 10 20.48 3.68 -6.81
N CYS A 11 19.60 2.90 -7.47
CA CYS A 11 18.61 3.42 -8.41
C CYS A 11 17.16 3.09 -8.01
N ALA A 12 16.94 2.62 -6.78
CA ALA A 12 15.60 2.42 -6.24
C ALA A 12 14.99 3.76 -5.79
N ASN A 13 13.69 3.92 -6.03
CA ASN A 13 12.88 5.01 -5.44
C ASN A 13 12.41 4.69 -4.01
N ASN A 14 13.07 3.74 -3.34
CA ASN A 14 12.76 3.33 -1.97
C ASN A 14 13.45 4.27 -0.97
N TYR A 15 13.15 5.56 -1.05
CA TYR A 15 13.85 6.61 -0.30
C TYR A 15 13.83 6.41 1.22
N LEU A 16 12.74 5.86 1.75
CA LEU A 16 12.52 5.64 3.18
C LEU A 16 12.75 4.19 3.61
N GLY A 17 13.10 3.28 2.71
CA GLY A 17 13.27 1.86 3.06
C GLY A 17 11.96 1.07 3.21
N LEU A 18 10.79 1.71 3.09
CA LEU A 18 9.49 1.12 3.45
C LEU A 18 9.07 -0.11 2.62
N SER A 19 9.67 -0.34 1.44
CA SER A 19 9.31 -1.49 0.62
C SER A 19 9.63 -2.85 1.25
N GLY A 20 10.49 -2.89 2.27
CA GLY A 20 10.84 -4.10 3.03
C GLY A 20 10.63 -3.92 4.53
N ASP A 21 9.87 -2.91 4.93
CA ASP A 21 9.59 -2.64 6.33
C ASP A 21 8.68 -3.75 6.92
N PRO A 22 9.05 -4.35 8.06
CA PRO A 22 8.28 -5.44 8.66
C PRO A 22 6.83 -5.08 8.97
N ASP A 23 6.56 -3.85 9.39
CA ASP A 23 5.21 -3.41 9.77
C ASP A 23 4.33 -3.27 8.52
N VAL A 24 4.90 -2.78 7.41
CA VAL A 24 4.21 -2.71 6.10
C VAL A 24 3.90 -4.12 5.58
N ILE A 25 4.83 -5.06 5.73
CA ILE A 25 4.64 -6.45 5.32
C ILE A 25 3.52 -7.10 6.14
N GLU A 26 3.49 -6.89 7.46
CA GLU A 26 2.45 -7.48 8.30
C GLU A 26 1.07 -6.89 8.01
N ALA A 27 0.97 -5.57 7.88
CA ALA A 27 -0.28 -4.92 7.50
C ALA A 27 -0.84 -5.45 6.16
N ALA A 28 0.03 -5.75 5.19
CA ALA A 28 -0.38 -6.35 3.93
C ALA A 28 -0.91 -7.80 4.09
N ARG A 29 -0.33 -8.59 5.01
CA ARG A 29 -0.78 -9.95 5.30
C ARG A 29 -2.13 -9.96 6.02
N ASP A 30 -2.32 -9.05 6.96
CA ASP A 30 -3.57 -8.87 7.69
C ASP A 30 -4.68 -8.42 6.72
N ALA A 31 -4.41 -7.40 5.90
CA ALA A 31 -5.36 -6.92 4.91
C ALA A 31 -5.76 -8.01 3.90
N LEU A 32 -4.83 -8.87 3.46
CA LEU A 32 -5.16 -10.00 2.59
C LEU A 32 -6.10 -10.99 3.27
N THR A 33 -5.93 -11.21 4.58
CA THR A 33 -6.76 -12.13 5.37
C THR A 33 -8.16 -11.55 5.60
N GLU A 34 -8.26 -10.26 5.90
CA GLU A 34 -9.51 -9.58 6.26
C GLU A 34 -10.34 -9.18 5.03
N HIS A 35 -9.69 -8.73 3.97
CA HIS A 35 -10.34 -8.11 2.80
C HIS A 35 -10.28 -8.97 1.53
N GLY A 36 -9.50 -10.05 1.54
CA GLY A 36 -9.25 -10.87 0.36
C GLY A 36 -8.31 -10.21 -0.64
N PHE A 37 -8.10 -10.86 -1.80
CA PHE A 37 -7.09 -10.43 -2.77
C PHE A 37 -7.55 -9.27 -3.67
N GLY A 38 -8.86 -9.10 -3.87
CA GLY A 38 -9.38 -8.04 -4.72
C GLY A 38 -10.89 -8.04 -4.85
N MET A 39 -11.45 -6.90 -5.23
CA MET A 39 -12.90 -6.65 -5.23
C MET A 39 -13.63 -7.06 -6.51
N SER A 40 -12.91 -7.32 -7.62
CA SER A 40 -13.49 -7.68 -8.93
C SER A 40 -14.60 -6.73 -9.42
N SER A 41 -14.59 -5.48 -8.96
CA SER A 41 -15.64 -4.48 -9.19
C SER A 41 -15.07 -3.07 -9.05
N VAL A 42 -15.77 -2.09 -9.61
CA VAL A 42 -15.42 -0.67 -9.50
C VAL A 42 -15.94 -0.08 -8.18
N ARG A 43 -15.30 0.99 -7.71
CA ARG A 43 -15.60 1.69 -6.44
C ARG A 43 -17.11 1.89 -6.20
N PHE A 44 -17.84 2.34 -7.22
CA PHE A 44 -19.26 2.69 -7.10
C PHE A 44 -20.21 1.48 -6.92
N ILE A 45 -19.90 0.31 -7.49
CA ILE A 45 -20.84 -0.84 -7.46
C ILE A 45 -20.65 -1.63 -6.18
N CYS A 46 -19.47 -2.23 -6.04
CA CYS A 46 -19.09 -2.98 -4.85
C CYS A 46 -17.56 -3.07 -4.73
N GLY A 47 -16.83 -2.05 -5.21
CA GLY A 47 -15.36 -2.01 -5.18
C GLY A 47 -14.76 -1.22 -4.03
N THR A 48 -15.58 -0.51 -3.23
CA THR A 48 -15.11 0.28 -2.10
C THR A 48 -15.16 -0.55 -0.82
N GLN A 49 -14.00 -0.70 -0.18
CA GLN A 49 -13.85 -1.23 1.20
C GLN A 49 -13.46 -0.09 2.13
N ASP A 50 -13.63 -0.31 3.43
CA ASP A 50 -13.17 0.55 4.52
C ASP A 50 -11.72 1.02 4.35
N VAL A 51 -10.81 0.12 3.97
CA VAL A 51 -9.38 0.45 3.76
C VAL A 51 -9.15 1.55 2.70
N HIS A 52 -10.05 1.67 1.71
CA HIS A 52 -9.94 2.73 0.70
C HIS A 52 -10.27 4.09 1.33
N THR A 53 -11.39 4.18 2.04
CA THR A 53 -11.84 5.41 2.68
C THR A 53 -10.92 5.83 3.84
N GLU A 54 -10.36 4.86 4.57
CA GLU A 54 -9.37 5.14 5.61
C GLU A 54 -8.11 5.76 5.01
N LEU A 55 -7.61 5.19 3.91
CA LEU A 55 -6.44 5.70 3.22
C LEU A 55 -6.68 7.11 2.63
N GLU A 56 -7.84 7.36 2.03
CA GLU A 56 -8.25 8.68 1.54
C GLU A 56 -8.27 9.72 2.67
N SER A 57 -8.82 9.37 3.84
CA SER A 57 -8.81 10.25 5.03
C SER A 57 -7.40 10.54 5.52
N ARG A 58 -6.57 9.50 5.69
CA ARG A 58 -5.19 9.63 6.19
C ARG A 58 -4.31 10.45 5.24
N LEU A 59 -4.52 10.32 3.93
CA LEU A 59 -3.82 11.13 2.93
C LEU A 59 -4.26 12.59 3.01
N SER A 60 -5.56 12.86 3.15
CA SER A 60 -6.07 14.23 3.28
C SER A 60 -5.53 14.91 4.54
N GLU A 61 -5.48 14.19 5.67
CA GLU A 61 -4.86 14.68 6.91
C GLU A 61 -3.36 14.94 6.74
N PHE A 62 -2.63 14.01 6.11
CA PHE A 62 -1.19 14.14 5.90
C PHE A 62 -0.83 15.32 4.98
N LEU A 63 -1.60 15.52 3.91
CA LEU A 63 -1.37 16.56 2.91
C LEU A 63 -2.00 17.91 3.28
N GLY A 64 -2.91 17.94 4.26
CA GLY A 64 -3.67 19.12 4.66
C GLY A 64 -4.70 19.55 3.62
N THR A 65 -5.29 18.60 2.89
CA THR A 65 -6.34 18.83 1.91
C THR A 65 -7.72 18.54 2.48
N GLU A 66 -8.78 19.04 1.84
CA GLU A 66 -10.16 18.80 2.28
C GLU A 66 -10.60 17.35 2.05
N ASP A 67 -10.19 16.75 0.93
CA ASP A 67 -10.51 15.37 0.56
C ASP A 67 -9.46 14.82 -0.41
N THR A 68 -9.43 13.49 -0.60
CA THR A 68 -8.53 12.76 -1.49
C THR A 68 -9.26 11.62 -2.17
N ILE A 69 -8.90 11.34 -3.43
CA ILE A 69 -9.37 10.16 -4.17
C ILE A 69 -8.18 9.31 -4.60
N LEU A 70 -8.29 8.00 -4.40
CA LEU A 70 -7.32 6.98 -4.87
C LEU A 70 -7.50 6.62 -6.34
#